data_AF-A0A7X5N2M8-F1
#
_entry.id   AF-A0A7X5N2M8-F1
#
_cell.length_a   1.000
_cell.length_b   1.000
_cell.length_c   1.000
_cell.angle_alpha   90.00
_cell.angle_beta   90.00
_cell.angle_gamma   90.00
#
_symmetry.space_group_name_H-M   'P 1'
#
loop_
_entity.id
_entity.type
_entity.pdbx_description
1 polymer ?
#
loop_
_entity_poly.entity_id
_entity_poly.type
_entity_poly.pdbx_seq_one_letter_code
_entity_poly.pdbx_strand_id
1 'polypeptide(L)'
;FFIDLGLGAAAKDKVRVGDFVVMDEPLVEMGERIVSKALDNRIACWLGLELVRKLVEEGKGHRCELTVAFTVQEEVGLRGAKTVAYAKRPHIGIGVDTTLACDTPGVPEKDRTTELGKGA
;
A
#
# COMPACT_ATOMS: atom_id res chain seq x y z
N PHE A 1 9.61 -21.67 -6.08
CA PHE A 1 8.42 -21.80 -5.22
C PHE A 1 7.32 -22.48 -6.01
N PHE A 2 6.43 -23.21 -5.34
CA PHE A 2 5.19 -23.76 -5.92
C PHE A 2 4.07 -23.59 -4.90
N ILE A 3 2.83 -23.55 -5.37
CA ILE A 3 1.63 -23.53 -4.53
C ILE A 3 0.96 -24.88 -4.69
N ASP A 4 0.88 -25.64 -3.61
CA ASP A 4 0.15 -26.90 -3.60
C ASP A 4 -1.29 -26.64 -3.18
N LEU A 5 -2.22 -26.93 -4.09
CA LEU A 5 -3.66 -26.81 -3.82
C LEU A 5 -4.24 -28.08 -3.18
N GLY A 6 -3.47 -29.18 -3.11
CA GLY A 6 -3.95 -30.48 -2.63
C GLY A 6 -4.96 -31.17 -3.56
N LEU A 7 -5.12 -30.68 -4.80
CA LEU A 7 -6.16 -31.13 -5.74
C LEU A 7 -5.66 -32.08 -6.84
N GLY A 8 -4.35 -32.32 -6.95
CA GLY A 8 -3.76 -33.12 -8.02
C GLY A 8 -4.19 -32.65 -9.42
N ALA A 9 -4.59 -33.59 -10.29
CA ALA A 9 -4.99 -33.27 -11.67
C ALA A 9 -6.26 -32.40 -11.77
N ALA A 10 -7.11 -32.35 -10.73
CA ALA A 10 -8.32 -31.54 -10.70
C ALA A 10 -8.03 -30.04 -10.54
N ALA A 11 -6.80 -29.65 -10.19
CA ALA A 11 -6.40 -28.25 -10.09
C ALA A 11 -6.64 -27.48 -11.40
N LYS A 12 -6.44 -28.12 -12.56
CA LYS A 12 -6.64 -27.51 -13.88
C LYS A 12 -8.09 -27.06 -14.14
N ASP A 13 -9.05 -27.63 -13.41
CA ASP A 13 -10.47 -27.31 -13.53
C ASP A 13 -10.88 -26.19 -12.55
N LYS A 14 -9.97 -25.77 -11.65
CA LYS A 14 -10.20 -24.74 -10.62
C LYS A 14 -9.41 -23.46 -10.84
N VAL A 15 -8.27 -23.53 -11.51
CA VAL A 15 -7.40 -22.38 -11.79
C VAL A 15 -6.89 -22.42 -13.22
N ARG A 16 -6.54 -21.25 -13.75
CA ARG A 16 -5.95 -21.08 -15.09
C ARG A 16 -4.72 -20.18 -15.03
N VAL A 17 -3.89 -20.28 -16.06
CA VAL A 17 -2.75 -19.36 -16.25
C VAL A 17 -3.28 -17.93 -16.34
N GLY A 18 -2.74 -17.05 -15.50
CA GLY A 18 -3.14 -15.64 -15.39
C GLY A 18 -4.08 -15.33 -14.22
N ASP A 19 -4.59 -16.34 -13.49
CA ASP A 19 -5.30 -16.08 -12.24
C ASP A 19 -4.36 -15.47 -11.20
N PHE A 20 -4.86 -14.48 -10.46
CA PHE A 20 -4.11 -13.85 -9.39
C PHE A 20 -3.98 -14.78 -8.19
N VAL A 21 -2.80 -14.76 -7.58
CA VAL A 21 -2.54 -15.37 -6.29
C VAL A 21 -2.24 -14.26 -5.30
N VAL A 22 -2.91 -14.28 -4.15
CA VAL A 22 -2.65 -13.37 -3.05
C VAL A 22 -2.50 -14.16 -1.76
N MET A 23 -1.78 -13.60 -0.80
CA MET A 23 -1.70 -14.17 0.55
C MET A 23 -3.09 -14.12 1.20
N ASP A 24 -3.47 -15.20 1.88
CA ASP A 24 -4.65 -15.24 2.74
C ASP A 24 -4.23 -14.94 4.18
N GLU A 25 -4.16 -13.65 4.48
CA GLU A 25 -3.73 -13.15 5.79
C GLU A 25 -4.73 -12.07 6.24
N PRO A 26 -5.57 -12.36 7.25
CA PRO A 26 -6.50 -11.38 7.78
C PRO A 26 -5.76 -10.26 8.54
N LEU A 27 -6.47 -9.16 8.82
CA LEU A 27 -5.99 -8.15 9.74
C LEU A 27 -6.05 -8.69 11.17
N VAL A 28 -4.96 -8.51 11.90
CA VAL A 28 -4.84 -8.82 13.32
C VAL A 28 -4.43 -7.57 14.08
N GLU A 29 -5.17 -7.24 15.12
CA GLU A 29 -4.81 -6.16 16.06
C GLU A 29 -3.87 -6.70 17.14
N MET A 30 -2.79 -5.97 17.41
CA MET A 30 -1.74 -6.32 18.35
C MET A 30 -1.38 -5.12 19.22
N GLY A 31 -2.19 -4.88 20.26
CA GLY A 31 -2.06 -3.67 21.08
C GLY A 31 -2.34 -2.43 20.24
N GLU A 32 -1.39 -1.50 20.16
CA GLU A 32 -1.49 -0.28 19.35
C GLU A 32 -1.05 -0.48 17.88
N ARG A 33 -0.79 -1.73 17.47
CA ARG A 33 -0.28 -2.08 16.14
C ARG A 33 -1.25 -2.99 15.41
N ILE A 34 -1.10 -3.05 14.09
CA ILE A 34 -1.82 -3.99 13.24
C ILE A 34 -0.83 -4.84 12.43
N VAL A 35 -1.21 -6.08 12.16
CA VAL A 35 -0.53 -6.97 11.22
C VAL A 35 -1.54 -7.33 10.16
N SER A 36 -1.20 -7.11 8.89
CA SER A 36 -2.07 -7.46 7.77
C SER A 36 -1.26 -7.51 6.48
N LYS A 37 -1.73 -8.29 5.50
CA LYS A 37 -1.20 -8.23 4.14
C LYS A 37 -1.46 -6.88 3.49
N ALA A 38 -0.57 -6.51 2.57
CA ALA A 38 -0.74 -5.36 1.69
C ALA A 38 -0.93 -4.02 2.44
N LEU A 39 -0.34 -3.87 3.64
CA LEU A 39 -0.22 -2.54 4.26
C LEU A 39 0.54 -1.59 3.32
N ASP A 40 1.58 -2.12 2.68
CA ASP A 40 2.10 -1.59 1.42
C ASP A 40 1.09 -1.89 0.27
N ASN A 41 0.39 -0.91 -0.31
CA ASN A 41 0.28 0.49 0.11
C ASN A 41 -1.16 0.87 0.49
N ARG A 42 -1.91 -0.08 1.07
CA ARG A 42 -3.30 0.18 1.52
C ARG A 42 -3.38 1.15 2.69
N ILE A 43 -2.32 1.28 3.49
CA ILE A 43 -2.31 2.27 4.57
C ILE A 43 -2.28 3.70 4.02
N ALA A 44 -1.53 3.98 2.95
CA ALA A 44 -1.59 5.28 2.29
C ALA A 44 -2.91 5.51 1.56
N CYS A 45 -3.52 4.44 1.03
CA CYS A 45 -4.85 4.53 0.45
C CYS A 45 -5.88 4.97 1.50
N TRP A 46 -5.85 4.35 2.69
CA TRP A 46 -6.69 4.75 3.81
C TRP A 46 -6.40 6.19 4.24
N LEU A 47 -5.13 6.59 4.37
CA LEU A 47 -4.76 7.96 4.71
C LEU A 47 -5.30 8.98 3.70
N GLY A 48 -5.26 8.66 2.39
CA GLY A 48 -5.81 9.49 1.34
C GLY A 48 -7.33 9.68 1.44
N LEU A 49 -8.06 8.61 1.79
CA LEU A 49 -9.50 8.68 2.05
C LEU A 49 -9.81 9.55 3.27
N GLU A 50 -9.08 9.34 4.36
CA GLU A 50 -9.24 10.11 5.60
C GLU A 50 -8.91 11.60 5.42
N LEU A 51 -7.90 11.91 4.61
CA LEU A 51 -7.57 13.28 4.23
C LEU A 51 -8.76 13.95 3.53
N VAL A 52 -9.32 13.30 2.51
CA VAL A 52 -10.47 13.85 1.77
C VAL A 52 -11.69 13.98 2.69
N ARG A 53 -11.96 12.96 3.52
CA ARG A 53 -13.06 12.98 4.49
C ARG A 53 -12.95 14.18 5.43
N LYS A 54 -11.78 14.39 6.05
CA LYS A 54 -11.54 15.52 6.96
C LYS A 54 -11.65 16.87 6.27
N LEU A 55 -11.12 17.01 5.05
CA LEU A 55 -11.24 18.26 4.29
C LEU A 55 -12.70 18.63 4.01
N VAL A 56 -13.54 17.64 3.68
CA VAL A 56 -14.97 17.83 3.46
C VAL A 56 -15.69 18.16 4.76
N GLU A 57 -15.43 17.41 5.84
CA GLU A 57 -16.04 17.63 7.16
C GLU A 57 -15.72 19.00 7.75
N GLU A 58 -14.48 19.49 7.59
CA GLU A 58 -14.08 20.81 8.10
C GLU A 58 -14.65 21.97 7.28
N GLY A 59 -15.11 21.72 6.04
CA GLY A 59 -15.66 22.75 5.15
C GLY A 59 -14.67 23.87 4.79
N LYS A 60 -13.38 23.67 5.04
CA LYS A 60 -12.35 24.68 4.77
C LYS A 60 -11.94 24.59 3.30
N GLY A 61 -12.16 25.68 2.57
CA GLY A 61 -11.62 25.84 1.22
C GLY A 61 -10.08 25.90 1.23
N HIS A 62 -9.47 25.40 0.17
CA HIS A 62 -8.05 25.57 -0.12
C HIS A 62 -7.83 26.21 -1.49
N ARG A 63 -6.65 26.79 -1.71
CA ARG A 63 -6.33 27.54 -2.94
C ARG A 63 -5.78 26.69 -4.08
N CYS A 64 -5.61 25.39 -3.87
CA CYS A 64 -5.13 24.46 -4.89
C CYS A 64 -6.26 23.57 -5.43
N GLU A 65 -6.05 22.99 -6.61
CA GLU A 65 -6.77 21.78 -7.00
C GLU A 65 -6.05 20.58 -6.35
N LEU A 66 -6.77 19.79 -5.54
CA LEU A 66 -6.24 18.61 -4.89
C LEU A 66 -6.70 17.37 -5.64
N THR A 67 -5.76 16.59 -6.17
CA THR A 67 -6.03 15.25 -6.71
C THR A 67 -5.40 14.21 -5.79
N VAL A 68 -6.22 13.37 -5.17
CA VAL A 68 -5.77 12.15 -4.46
C VAL A 68 -5.89 10.97 -5.43
N ALA A 69 -4.76 10.37 -5.80
CA ALA A 69 -4.71 9.33 -6.82
C ALA A 69 -4.33 7.97 -6.22
N PHE A 70 -5.26 7.01 -6.29
CA PHE A 70 -5.00 5.61 -5.96
C PHE A 70 -4.49 4.90 -7.22
N THR A 71 -3.16 4.89 -7.38
CA THR A 71 -2.53 4.38 -8.61
C THR A 71 -2.49 2.84 -8.62
N VAL A 72 -2.31 2.27 -9.81
CA VAL A 72 -2.15 0.83 -10.02
C VAL A 72 -0.76 0.50 -10.53
N GLN A 73 -0.33 -0.74 -10.33
CA GLN A 73 0.91 -1.27 -10.90
C GLN A 73 2.17 -0.47 -10.49
N GLU A 74 2.19 0.02 -9.25
CA GLU A 74 3.36 0.62 -8.61
C GLU A 74 4.48 -0.45 -8.54
N GLU A 75 4.15 -1.59 -7.94
CA GLU A 75 5.02 -2.75 -7.67
C GLU A 75 5.67 -3.39 -8.91
N VAL A 76 5.23 -3.01 -10.11
CA VAL A 76 5.77 -3.49 -11.39
C VAL A 76 6.32 -2.34 -12.26
N GLY A 77 6.67 -1.22 -11.63
CA GLY A 77 7.41 -0.11 -12.22
C GLY A 77 6.62 1.20 -12.32
N LEU A 78 5.93 1.61 -11.25
CA LEU A 78 5.32 2.95 -11.10
C LEU A 78 4.35 3.35 -12.23
N ARG A 79 3.69 2.35 -12.85
CA ARG A 79 3.05 2.56 -14.15
C ARG A 79 1.84 3.51 -14.04
N GLY A 80 1.01 3.32 -13.02
CA GLY A 80 -0.14 4.18 -12.77
C GLY A 80 0.23 5.60 -12.33
N ALA A 81 1.33 5.77 -11.59
CA ALA A 81 1.79 7.10 -11.19
C ALA A 81 2.18 7.94 -12.43
N LYS A 82 2.88 7.32 -13.40
CA LYS A 82 3.26 7.98 -14.65
C LYS A 82 2.06 8.45 -15.48
N THR A 83 1.02 7.63 -15.59
CA THR A 83 -0.18 7.99 -16.35
C THR A 83 -0.97 9.12 -15.68
N VAL A 84 -1.10 9.09 -14.35
CA VAL A 84 -1.75 10.15 -13.58
C VAL A 84 -1.00 11.47 -13.72
N ALA A 85 0.33 11.46 -13.57
CA ALA A 85 1.14 12.67 -13.71
C ALA A 85 0.99 13.31 -15.09
N TYR A 86 0.98 12.51 -16.17
CA TYR A 86 0.77 13.00 -17.52
C TYR A 86 -0.64 13.59 -17.71
N ALA A 87 -1.67 12.93 -17.19
CA ALA A 87 -3.06 13.35 -17.35
C ALA A 87 -3.40 14.61 -16.54
N LYS A 88 -2.92 14.69 -15.30
CA LYS A 88 -3.25 15.78 -14.37
C LYS A 88 -2.29 16.96 -14.45
N ARG A 89 -1.06 16.75 -14.93
CA ARG A 89 0.02 17.75 -15.00
C ARG A 89 0.12 18.58 -13.72
N PRO A 90 0.26 17.95 -12.54
CA PRO A 90 0.25 18.67 -11.28
C PRO A 90 1.51 19.55 -11.14
N HIS A 91 1.37 20.69 -10.46
CA HIS A 91 2.52 21.53 -10.10
C HIS A 91 3.38 20.89 -9.00
N ILE A 92 2.75 20.12 -8.11
CA ILE A 92 3.38 19.42 -6.98
C ILE A 92 2.82 18.00 -6.93
N GLY A 93 3.70 17.00 -6.86
CA GLY A 93 3.34 15.61 -6.60
C GLY A 93 3.86 15.18 -5.24
N ILE A 94 3.01 14.52 -4.44
CA ILE A 94 3.39 13.93 -3.16
C ILE A 94 3.15 12.42 -3.28
N GLY A 95 4.23 11.64 -3.30
CA GLY A 95 4.18 10.19 -3.18
C GLY A 95 4.04 9.83 -1.71
N VAL A 96 3.01 9.05 -1.39
CA VAL A 96 2.79 8.54 -0.03
C VAL A 96 2.93 7.03 -0.10
N ASP A 97 3.98 6.52 0.54
CA ASP A 97 4.28 5.10 0.56
C ASP A 97 4.82 4.68 1.92
N THR A 98 4.90 3.37 2.13
CA THR A 98 5.53 2.79 3.31
C THR A 98 7.04 2.69 3.13
N THR A 99 7.73 2.61 4.26
CA THR A 99 9.15 2.28 4.30
C THR A 99 9.37 1.22 5.38
N LEU A 100 10.55 0.59 5.37
CA LEU A 100 10.91 -0.38 6.37
C LEU A 100 11.34 0.31 7.67
N ALA A 101 10.93 -0.24 8.81
CA ALA A 101 11.51 0.13 10.11
C ALA A 101 12.86 -0.56 10.31
N CYS A 102 12.89 -1.89 10.17
CA CYS A 102 14.07 -2.72 10.47
C CYS A 102 14.52 -2.61 11.95
N ASP A 103 13.64 -2.20 12.87
CA ASP A 103 13.89 -2.09 14.31
C ASP A 103 13.58 -3.40 15.08
N THR A 104 13.49 -4.53 14.39
CA THR A 104 13.20 -5.84 14.98
C THR A 104 14.42 -6.40 15.75
N PRO A 105 14.20 -7.25 16.77
CA PRO A 105 15.29 -7.88 17.51
C PRO A 105 16.24 -8.65 16.57
N GLY A 106 17.55 -8.41 16.72
CA GLY A 106 18.59 -9.05 15.92
C GLY A 106 19.10 -8.23 14.74
N VAL A 107 18.42 -7.14 14.35
CA VAL A 107 18.93 -6.21 13.32
C VAL A 107 19.94 -5.24 13.96
N PRO A 108 21.19 -5.15 13.45
CA PRO A 108 22.18 -4.18 13.90
C PRO A 108 21.69 -2.74 13.70
N GLU A 109 22.06 -1.84 14.60
CA GLU A 109 21.61 -0.43 14.58
C GLU A 109 21.87 0.27 13.24
N LYS A 110 23.05 0.04 12.65
CA LYS A 110 23.43 0.58 11.35
C LYS A 110 22.55 0.12 10.17
N ASP A 111 21.83 -0.99 10.35
CA ASP A 111 20.97 -1.60 9.33
C ASP A 111 19.49 -1.26 9.58
N ARG A 112 19.18 -0.47 10.63
CA ARG A 112 17.84 0.08 10.88
C ARG A 112 17.58 1.25 9.95
N THR A 113 16.36 1.33 9.42
CA THR A 113 15.98 2.39 8.47
C THR A 113 15.13 3.46 9.16
N THR A 114 14.13 3.04 9.94
CA THR A 114 13.27 3.92 10.76
C THR A 114 12.86 3.20 12.06
N GLU A 115 12.18 3.90 12.97
CA GLU A 115 11.63 3.27 14.19
C GLU A 115 10.10 3.33 14.19
N LEU A 116 9.46 2.18 14.42
CA LEU A 116 8.02 2.10 14.40
C LEU A 116 7.39 2.95 15.51
N GLY A 117 6.51 3.88 15.11
CA GLY A 117 5.83 4.79 16.03
C GLY A 117 6.58 6.10 16.31
N LYS A 118 7.74 6.34 15.69
CA LYS A 118 8.48 7.60 15.82
C LYS A 118 8.19 8.63 14.72
N GLY A 119 7.35 8.27 13.75
CA GLY A 119 7.11 9.10 12.57
C GLY A 119 8.24 8.99 11.56
N ALA A 120 8.27 9.94 10.61
CA ALA A 120 9.34 10.12 9.64
C ALA A 120 10.28 11.25 10.10
#